data_AF-A0A7C6B0B8-F1
#
_entry.id   AF-A0A7C6B0B8-F1
#
_cell.length_a   1.000
_cell.length_b   1.000
_cell.length_c   1.000
_cell.angle_alpha   90.00
_cell.angle_beta   90.00
_cell.angle_gamma   90.00
#
_symmetry.space_group_name_H-M   'P 1'
#
loop_
_entity.id
_entity.type
_entity.pdbx_description
1 polymer ?
#
loop_
_entity_poly.entity_id
_entity_poly.type
_entity_poly.pdbx_seq_one_letter_code
_entity_poly.pdbx_strand_id
1 'polypeptide(L)'
;MTCSKWLWHLSLVCCICAILGQMPIARANEEQKGSGMSYGQVRKYLSQHTKILELVNEQGGRVLICPEWQGRVMTSSCDGLQGLSFGFINKDFIDAGQPNPHFNNYGGEDRFWLSPEGGPFSLWFKQGVDQVLDNWFTPPALNEGAWTVISKPRDPFFRMYRRMELVNTSGTQFQLEVTRDVRLLNDSDVKHLFGEDALAAFQSRKVKTVGYETVNRVVNAGEPMAKDKGLVSIWILGMFNAGPQTVIIVPYKQGDEATLGPVVKSDYFGSIPPERLKILPEAILFLGDGNYRSKIGTSQKRAKNVAGSMDFQNNVLTLVHFTMPE
;
A
#
# COMPACT_ATOMS: atom_id res chain seq x y z
N MET A 1 32.53 -10.44 25.98
CA MET A 1 31.08 -10.19 26.06
C MET A 1 30.83 -8.73 25.68
N THR A 2 30.55 -8.47 24.41
CA THR A 2 30.11 -7.15 23.94
C THR A 2 29.05 -7.40 22.87
N CYS A 3 27.81 -7.20 23.28
CA CYS A 3 26.61 -7.38 22.47
C CYS A 3 26.45 -6.13 21.59
N SER A 4 26.72 -6.24 20.29
CA SER A 4 26.43 -5.19 19.31
C SER A 4 25.00 -5.36 18.82
N LYS A 5 24.11 -4.48 19.28
CA LYS A 5 22.75 -4.32 18.75
C LYS A 5 22.83 -3.54 17.45
N TRP A 6 22.55 -4.20 16.33
CA TRP A 6 22.36 -3.55 15.04
C TRP A 6 20.94 -2.96 14.95
N LEU A 7 20.89 -1.70 14.50
CA LEU A 7 19.68 -0.90 14.33
C LEU A 7 18.83 -1.44 13.16
N TRP A 8 17.53 -1.20 13.25
CA TRP A 8 16.49 -1.82 12.45
C TRP A 8 15.98 -0.87 11.37
N HIS A 9 15.77 -1.36 10.15
CA HIS A 9 15.05 -0.63 9.11
C HIS A 9 13.55 -0.57 9.44
N LEU A 10 13.04 0.66 9.55
CA LEU A 10 11.65 1.00 9.80
C LEU A 10 11.07 1.58 8.50
N SER A 11 10.28 0.79 7.77
CA SER A 11 9.52 1.33 6.64
C SER A 11 8.16 1.82 7.17
N LEU A 12 8.04 3.14 7.26
CA LEU A 12 6.82 3.88 7.52
C LEU A 12 6.08 4.02 6.19
N VAL A 13 4.79 3.74 6.15
CA VAL A 13 3.89 4.17 5.06
C VAL A 13 2.71 4.86 5.69
N CYS A 14 2.43 6.09 5.27
CA CYS A 14 1.43 6.96 5.84
C CYS A 14 0.47 7.43 4.74
N CYS A 15 -0.81 7.05 4.81
CA CYS A 15 -1.83 7.36 3.79
C CYS A 15 -2.85 8.37 4.33
N ILE A 16 -3.16 9.43 3.56
CA ILE A 16 -4.19 10.44 3.86
C ILE A 16 -5.16 10.61 2.69
N CYS A 17 -6.48 10.61 2.93
CA CYS A 17 -7.53 10.88 1.93
C CYS A 17 -8.46 12.05 2.34
N ALA A 18 -8.88 12.90 1.39
CA ALA A 18 -9.64 14.15 1.64
C ALA A 18 -10.78 14.42 0.63
N ILE A 19 -12.00 14.84 1.04
CA ILE A 19 -13.16 15.18 0.16
C ILE A 19 -13.68 16.64 0.36
N LEU A 20 -14.07 17.32 -0.73
CA LEU A 20 -14.84 18.59 -0.78
C LEU A 20 -16.31 18.35 -1.21
N GLY A 21 -17.29 18.95 -0.52
CA GLY A 21 -18.72 18.61 -0.66
C GLY A 21 -19.50 19.22 -1.84
N GLN A 22 -20.57 18.54 -2.29
CA GLN A 22 -21.58 19.04 -3.26
C GLN A 22 -23.03 18.53 -3.00
N MET A 23 -24.00 19.28 -3.54
CA MET A 23 -25.48 19.12 -3.53
C MET A 23 -26.00 17.96 -4.40
N PRO A 24 -27.26 17.48 -4.20
CA PRO A 24 -27.76 16.26 -4.83
C PRO A 24 -28.58 16.47 -6.12
N ILE A 25 -28.40 15.59 -7.10
CA ILE A 25 -29.39 15.30 -8.16
C ILE A 25 -29.48 13.78 -8.31
N ALA A 26 -30.70 13.24 -8.28
CA ALA A 26 -30.98 11.81 -8.41
C ALA A 26 -31.21 11.40 -9.87
N ARG A 27 -30.58 10.29 -10.31
CA ARG A 27 -31.02 9.43 -11.43
C ARG A 27 -30.55 7.97 -11.21
N ALA A 28 -31.29 7.04 -11.80
CA ALA A 28 -31.23 5.59 -11.60
C ALA A 28 -29.90 4.93 -12.02
N ASN A 29 -29.54 3.85 -11.30
CA ASN A 29 -28.26 3.15 -11.30
C ASN A 29 -27.96 2.36 -12.59
N GLU A 30 -27.10 2.92 -13.43
CA GLU A 30 -25.96 2.17 -13.96
C GLU A 30 -24.80 2.37 -12.97
N GLU A 31 -24.09 1.31 -12.54
CA GLU A 31 -22.89 1.47 -11.70
C GLU A 31 -21.83 2.23 -12.49
N GLN A 32 -21.78 3.54 -12.28
CA GLN A 32 -20.80 4.40 -12.92
C GLN A 32 -19.42 4.01 -12.42
N LYS A 33 -18.47 3.74 -13.31
CA LYS A 33 -17.09 3.42 -12.91
C LYS A 33 -16.58 4.48 -11.92
N GLY A 34 -16.13 4.04 -10.76
CA GLY A 34 -15.71 4.93 -9.67
C GLY A 34 -16.80 5.33 -8.67
N SER A 35 -18.04 4.86 -8.80
CA SER A 35 -19.05 4.92 -7.73
C SER A 35 -18.70 3.90 -6.64
N GLY A 36 -17.75 4.25 -5.78
CA GLY A 36 -17.30 3.36 -4.71
C GLY A 36 -18.40 3.06 -3.69
N MET A 37 -18.31 1.89 -3.06
CA MET A 37 -19.18 1.55 -1.94
C MET A 37 -18.91 2.46 -0.74
N SER A 38 -19.93 2.65 0.10
CA SER A 38 -19.70 3.25 1.42
C SER A 38 -18.85 2.34 2.31
N TYR A 39 -18.12 2.93 3.25
CA TYR A 39 -17.32 2.21 4.23
C TYR A 39 -18.18 1.21 5.02
N GLY A 40 -19.41 1.57 5.38
CA GLY A 40 -20.33 0.68 6.09
C GLY A 40 -20.74 -0.55 5.28
N GLN A 41 -20.96 -0.40 3.97
CA GLN A 41 -21.21 -1.52 3.07
C GLN A 41 -19.99 -2.44 2.97
N VAL A 42 -18.79 -1.88 2.79
CA VAL A 42 -17.54 -2.66 2.74
C VAL A 42 -17.29 -3.38 4.06
N ARG A 43 -17.44 -2.70 5.19
CA ARG A 43 -17.29 -3.30 6.53
C ARG A 43 -18.26 -4.47 6.73
N LYS A 44 -19.53 -4.30 6.36
CA LYS A 44 -20.54 -5.37 6.45
C LYS A 44 -20.17 -6.55 5.56
N TYR A 45 -19.83 -6.28 4.30
CA TYR A 45 -19.39 -7.30 3.35
C TYR A 45 -18.18 -8.06 3.89
N LEU A 46 -17.09 -7.37 4.22
CA LEU A 46 -15.86 -8.01 4.70
C LEU A 46 -16.05 -8.82 5.98
N SER A 47 -16.92 -8.38 6.90
CA SER A 47 -17.22 -9.15 8.11
C SER A 47 -17.86 -10.52 7.86
N GLN A 48 -18.37 -10.77 6.64
CA GLN A 48 -18.91 -12.06 6.22
C GLN A 48 -17.83 -13.00 5.67
N HIS A 49 -16.68 -12.47 5.25
CA HIS A 49 -15.61 -13.24 4.59
C HIS A 49 -14.33 -13.34 5.41
N THR A 50 -14.10 -12.43 6.36
CA THR A 50 -12.89 -12.41 7.18
C THR A 50 -13.10 -11.70 8.51
N LYS A 51 -12.24 -12.00 9.49
CA LYS A 51 -12.11 -11.18 10.69
C LYS A 51 -11.66 -9.76 10.34
N ILE A 52 -12.40 -8.78 10.85
CA ILE A 52 -12.09 -7.36 10.72
C ILE A 52 -11.64 -6.75 12.05
N LEU A 53 -10.72 -5.80 11.97
CA LEU A 53 -10.35 -4.87 13.05
C LEU A 53 -10.59 -3.45 12.55
N GLU A 54 -10.99 -2.56 13.45
CA GLU A 54 -11.40 -1.20 13.09
C GLU A 54 -10.74 -0.19 14.04
N LEU A 55 -10.09 0.82 13.47
CA LEU A 55 -9.67 2.02 14.17
C LEU A 55 -10.61 3.17 13.79
N VAL A 56 -11.01 3.97 14.78
CA VAL A 56 -11.90 5.12 14.58
C VAL A 56 -11.37 6.33 15.32
N ASN A 57 -11.59 7.53 14.78
CA ASN A 57 -11.42 8.78 15.52
C ASN A 57 -12.75 9.52 15.70
N GLU A 58 -12.74 10.58 16.49
CA GLU A 58 -13.91 11.39 16.80
C GLU A 58 -14.38 12.25 15.60
N GLN A 59 -13.51 12.45 14.61
CA GLN A 59 -13.77 13.26 13.41
C GLN A 59 -14.43 12.47 12.27
N GLY A 60 -14.70 11.18 12.45
CA GLY A 60 -15.31 10.32 11.44
C GLY A 60 -14.31 9.53 10.58
N GLY A 61 -13.01 9.68 10.84
CA GLY A 61 -11.96 8.83 10.28
C GLY A 61 -12.11 7.38 10.74
N ARG A 62 -12.05 6.46 9.79
CA ARG A 62 -12.14 5.01 10.03
C ARG A 62 -11.11 4.26 9.21
N VAL A 63 -10.54 3.19 9.75
CA VAL A 63 -9.57 2.32 9.07
C VAL A 63 -9.91 0.88 9.38
N LEU A 64 -10.13 0.07 8.34
CA LEU A 64 -10.49 -1.34 8.41
C LEU A 64 -9.28 -2.21 8.06
N ILE A 65 -8.95 -3.16 8.92
CA ILE A 65 -7.78 -4.04 8.81
C ILE A 65 -8.26 -5.49 8.80
N CYS A 66 -7.66 -6.33 7.96
CA CYS A 66 -7.99 -7.76 7.87
C CYS A 66 -6.77 -8.62 8.22
N PRO A 67 -6.65 -9.11 9.48
CA PRO A 67 -5.54 -9.97 9.91
C PRO A 67 -5.37 -11.24 9.08
N GLU A 68 -6.47 -11.83 8.61
CA GLU A 68 -6.44 -13.07 7.83
C GLU A 68 -5.91 -12.87 6.41
N TRP A 69 -5.90 -11.62 5.94
CA TRP A 69 -5.42 -11.23 4.61
C TRP A 69 -4.12 -10.42 4.74
N GLN A 70 -3.12 -11.02 5.37
CA GLN A 70 -1.80 -10.43 5.62
C GLN A 70 -1.76 -9.23 6.58
N GLY A 71 -2.81 -9.01 7.38
CA GLY A 71 -2.88 -7.79 8.21
C GLY A 71 -2.92 -6.51 7.38
N ARG A 72 -3.43 -6.58 6.15
CA ARG A 72 -3.54 -5.42 5.26
C ARG A 72 -4.58 -4.43 5.76
N VAL A 73 -4.35 -3.15 5.44
CA VAL A 73 -5.42 -2.16 5.52
C VAL A 73 -6.29 -2.35 4.30
N MET A 74 -7.54 -2.77 4.50
CA MET A 74 -8.47 -3.00 3.40
C MET A 74 -9.06 -1.72 2.89
N THR A 75 -9.51 -0.85 3.80
CA THR A 75 -10.01 0.46 3.41
C THR A 75 -10.00 1.43 4.59
N SER A 76 -9.95 2.72 4.30
CA SER A 76 -10.24 3.83 5.18
C SER A 76 -11.41 4.67 4.66
N SER A 77 -11.92 5.55 5.52
CA SER A 77 -12.91 6.57 5.19
C SER A 77 -12.77 7.79 6.10
N CYS A 78 -13.10 8.97 5.59
CA CYS A 78 -13.07 10.22 6.36
C CYS A 78 -14.45 10.72 6.80
N ASP A 79 -15.53 9.97 6.53
CA ASP A 79 -16.90 10.42 6.78
C ASP A 79 -17.79 9.32 7.40
N GLY A 80 -17.21 8.58 8.35
CA GLY A 80 -17.90 7.55 9.10
C GLY A 80 -18.36 6.37 8.24
N LEU A 81 -19.48 5.75 8.61
CA LEU A 81 -19.99 4.57 7.91
C LEU A 81 -20.63 4.90 6.55
N GLN A 82 -21.11 6.13 6.36
CA GLN A 82 -21.74 6.57 5.12
C GLN A 82 -20.73 7.15 4.12
N GLY A 83 -19.51 7.44 4.59
CA GLY A 83 -18.42 7.92 3.76
C GLY A 83 -17.97 6.91 2.71
N LEU A 84 -17.34 7.41 1.67
CA LEU A 84 -16.71 6.61 0.62
C LEU A 84 -15.64 5.69 1.23
N SER A 85 -15.59 4.44 0.76
CA SER A 85 -14.46 3.52 0.97
C SER A 85 -13.37 3.84 -0.05
N PHE A 86 -12.13 4.08 0.39
CA PHE A 86 -11.05 4.46 -0.53
C PHE A 86 -10.29 3.28 -1.15
N GLY A 87 -10.30 2.12 -0.49
CA GLY A 87 -9.61 0.92 -0.93
C GLY A 87 -10.36 0.19 -2.03
N PHE A 88 -9.62 -0.33 -3.00
CA PHE A 88 -10.17 -1.26 -3.98
C PHE A 88 -10.46 -2.60 -3.30
N ILE A 89 -11.68 -3.10 -3.47
CA ILE A 89 -12.13 -4.39 -2.95
C ILE A 89 -12.39 -5.31 -4.13
N ASN A 90 -11.62 -6.38 -4.27
CA ASN A 90 -11.81 -7.34 -5.35
C ASN A 90 -12.92 -8.34 -5.00
N LYS A 91 -14.18 -7.91 -5.16
CA LYS A 91 -15.34 -8.73 -4.80
C LYS A 91 -15.37 -10.06 -5.55
N ASP A 92 -15.14 -10.05 -6.86
CA ASP A 92 -15.11 -11.27 -7.68
C ASP A 92 -14.15 -12.32 -7.12
N PHE A 93 -12.95 -11.90 -6.69
CA PHE A 93 -11.98 -12.79 -6.06
C PHE A 93 -12.43 -13.28 -4.67
N ILE A 94 -12.97 -12.38 -3.84
CA ILE A 94 -13.44 -12.70 -2.49
C ILE A 94 -14.64 -13.66 -2.53
N ASP A 95 -15.59 -13.42 -3.43
CA ASP A 95 -16.82 -14.20 -3.60
C ASP A 95 -16.53 -15.59 -4.18
N ALA A 96 -15.51 -15.72 -5.03
CA ALA A 96 -15.05 -17.02 -5.51
C ALA A 96 -14.59 -17.93 -4.35
N GLY A 97 -14.05 -17.35 -3.26
CA GLY A 97 -13.66 -18.08 -2.05
C GLY A 97 -12.54 -19.12 -2.26
N GLN A 98 -11.87 -19.10 -3.42
CA GLN A 98 -10.80 -20.04 -3.76
C GLN A 98 -9.44 -19.36 -3.64
N PRO A 99 -8.50 -19.91 -2.85
CA PRO A 99 -7.11 -19.47 -2.87
C PRO A 99 -6.50 -19.62 -4.27
N ASN A 100 -5.75 -18.62 -4.69
CA ASN A 100 -4.95 -18.63 -5.90
C ASN A 100 -3.45 -18.66 -5.52
N PRO A 101 -2.72 -19.75 -5.82
CA PRO A 101 -1.32 -19.89 -5.44
C PRO A 101 -0.40 -18.89 -6.18
N HIS A 102 -0.83 -18.35 -7.32
CA HIS A 102 -0.11 -17.24 -7.95
C HIS A 102 -0.26 -15.99 -7.10
N PHE A 103 -1.49 -15.58 -6.77
CA PHE A 103 -1.74 -14.39 -5.97
C PHE A 103 -3.19 -14.29 -5.47
N ASN A 104 -3.35 -14.21 -4.15
CA ASN A 104 -4.62 -13.89 -3.50
C ASN A 104 -4.92 -12.38 -3.56
N ASN A 105 -5.59 -11.95 -4.63
CA ASN A 105 -5.84 -10.55 -4.93
C ASN A 105 -7.10 -9.99 -4.24
N TYR A 106 -7.09 -9.87 -2.92
CA TYR A 106 -8.22 -9.28 -2.17
C TYR A 106 -8.39 -7.76 -2.38
N GLY A 107 -7.39 -7.06 -2.92
CA GLY A 107 -7.34 -5.58 -2.91
C GLY A 107 -6.69 -5.00 -1.65
N GLY A 108 -7.06 -3.76 -1.31
CA GLY A 108 -6.64 -3.05 -0.08
C GLY A 108 -5.65 -1.90 -0.27
N GLU A 109 -5.72 -0.90 0.62
CA GLU A 109 -4.93 0.33 0.57
C GLU A 109 -3.45 0.15 0.98
N ASP A 110 -3.14 -0.82 1.84
CA ASP A 110 -1.76 -1.10 2.26
C ASP A 110 -1.58 -2.59 2.55
N ARG A 111 -0.77 -3.25 1.73
CA ARG A 111 -0.42 -4.66 1.81
C ARG A 111 1.10 -4.85 1.89
N PHE A 112 1.55 -5.55 2.92
CA PHE A 112 2.95 -5.96 3.09
C PHE A 112 3.38 -7.01 2.06
N TRP A 113 4.60 -6.84 1.53
CA TRP A 113 5.23 -7.74 0.57
C TRP A 113 6.75 -7.77 0.79
N LEU A 114 7.41 -8.75 0.18
CA LEU A 114 8.86 -8.86 0.15
C LEU A 114 9.40 -8.80 -1.28
N SER A 115 10.70 -8.64 -1.41
CA SER A 115 11.40 -8.63 -2.68
C SER A 115 12.72 -9.39 -2.52
N PRO A 116 13.32 -9.89 -3.62
CA PRO A 116 12.93 -9.63 -5.01
C PRO A 116 11.88 -10.61 -5.56
N GLU A 117 11.04 -10.12 -6.47
CA GLU A 117 10.05 -10.95 -7.22
C GLU A 117 10.66 -11.69 -8.42
N GLY A 118 11.80 -11.24 -8.92
CA GLY A 118 12.49 -11.82 -10.07
C GLY A 118 14.01 -11.72 -9.92
N GLY A 119 14.73 -12.29 -10.87
CA GLY A 119 16.18 -12.37 -10.87
C GLY A 119 16.74 -13.55 -10.06
N PRO A 120 18.07 -13.65 -9.93
CA PRO A 120 18.75 -14.84 -9.40
C PRO A 120 18.39 -15.18 -7.94
N PHE A 121 17.91 -14.19 -7.18
CA PHE A 121 17.54 -14.32 -5.79
C PHE A 121 16.03 -14.18 -5.54
N SER A 122 15.19 -14.40 -6.56
CA SER A 122 13.74 -14.29 -6.42
C SER A 122 13.18 -15.19 -5.31
N LEU A 123 12.16 -14.71 -4.59
CA LEU A 123 11.38 -15.53 -3.67
C LEU A 123 10.17 -16.21 -4.35
N TRP A 124 9.86 -15.87 -5.60
CA TRP A 124 8.65 -16.29 -6.33
C TRP A 124 8.84 -17.48 -7.28
N PHE A 125 10.09 -17.88 -7.53
CA PHE A 125 10.42 -18.96 -8.46
C PHE A 125 11.16 -20.08 -7.76
N LYS A 126 10.78 -21.32 -8.06
CA LYS A 126 11.53 -22.51 -7.66
C LYS A 126 12.92 -22.50 -8.30
N GLN A 127 13.88 -23.17 -7.67
CA GLN A 127 15.21 -23.32 -8.24
C GLN A 127 15.15 -24.04 -9.59
N GLY A 128 15.87 -23.50 -10.58
CA GLY A 128 16.04 -24.13 -11.90
C GLY A 128 14.86 -23.99 -12.87
N VAL A 129 13.80 -23.26 -12.52
CA VAL A 129 12.68 -23.00 -13.44
C VAL A 129 12.83 -21.67 -14.18
N ASP A 130 12.25 -21.59 -15.38
CA ASP A 130 12.20 -20.35 -16.14
C ASP A 130 11.35 -19.30 -15.43
N GLN A 131 11.84 -18.06 -15.39
CA GLN A 131 11.14 -16.95 -14.75
C GLN A 131 10.07 -16.34 -15.67
N VAL A 132 9.02 -17.12 -15.91
CA VAL A 132 7.82 -16.75 -16.67
C VAL A 132 6.58 -16.75 -15.76
N LEU A 133 5.50 -16.08 -16.16
CA LEU A 133 4.30 -15.93 -15.31
C LEU A 133 3.71 -17.27 -14.83
N ASP A 134 3.74 -18.30 -15.66
CA ASP A 134 3.23 -19.64 -15.32
C ASP A 134 4.00 -20.28 -14.14
N ASN A 135 5.26 -19.90 -13.95
CA ASN A 135 6.12 -20.38 -12.87
C ASN A 135 6.19 -19.41 -11.67
N TRP A 136 5.48 -18.28 -11.73
CA TRP A 136 5.50 -17.25 -10.70
C TRP A 136 4.48 -17.56 -9.61
N PHE A 137 4.93 -17.88 -8.39
CA PHE A 137 4.05 -18.23 -7.27
C PHE A 137 4.33 -17.36 -6.06
N THR A 138 3.29 -16.86 -5.40
CA THR A 138 3.49 -16.12 -4.15
C THR A 138 3.85 -17.09 -3.03
N PRO A 139 4.92 -16.84 -2.26
CA PRO A 139 5.26 -17.67 -1.11
C PRO A 139 4.05 -17.84 -0.17
N PRO A 140 3.69 -19.07 0.27
CA PRO A 140 2.55 -19.28 1.15
C PRO A 140 2.61 -18.44 2.44
N ALA A 141 3.82 -18.19 2.95
CA ALA A 141 4.07 -17.32 4.09
C ALA A 141 3.58 -15.87 3.89
N LEU A 142 3.49 -15.41 2.64
CA LEU A 142 2.86 -14.17 2.23
C LEU A 142 1.42 -14.40 1.76
N ASN A 143 1.10 -15.45 1.01
CA ASN A 143 -0.18 -15.57 0.34
C ASN A 143 -1.34 -16.02 1.24
N GLU A 144 -1.05 -16.80 2.29
CA GLU A 144 -2.04 -17.61 3.02
C GLU A 144 -2.00 -17.36 4.52
N GLY A 145 -3.06 -17.77 5.24
CA GLY A 145 -3.10 -17.80 6.70
C GLY A 145 -3.12 -16.43 7.39
N ALA A 146 -3.57 -16.43 8.64
CA ALA A 146 -3.71 -15.21 9.42
C ALA A 146 -2.39 -14.68 9.98
N TRP A 147 -2.34 -13.36 10.16
CA TRP A 147 -1.37 -12.73 11.05
C TRP A 147 -1.96 -12.67 12.45
N THR A 148 -1.15 -13.04 13.44
CA THR A 148 -1.59 -13.08 14.83
C THR A 148 -1.66 -11.66 15.37
N VAL A 149 -2.82 -11.25 15.88
CA VAL A 149 -2.96 -9.96 16.58
C VAL A 149 -2.38 -10.11 17.98
N ILE A 150 -1.36 -9.32 18.30
CA ILE A 150 -0.63 -9.37 19.58
C ILE A 150 -0.74 -8.08 20.39
N SER A 151 -1.39 -7.03 19.87
CA SER A 151 -1.80 -5.88 20.69
C SER A 151 -2.97 -6.23 21.59
N LYS A 152 -3.12 -5.48 22.69
CA LYS A 152 -4.22 -5.63 23.63
C LYS A 152 -5.46 -4.88 23.12
N PRO A 153 -6.68 -5.30 23.50
CA PRO A 153 -7.92 -4.66 23.04
C PRO A 153 -8.06 -3.15 23.31
N ARG A 154 -7.30 -2.59 24.26
CA ARG A 154 -7.34 -1.16 24.63
C ARG A 154 -6.16 -0.36 24.06
N ASP A 155 -5.25 -0.98 23.34
CA ASP A 155 -4.14 -0.26 22.72
C ASP A 155 -4.68 0.63 21.59
N PRO A 156 -4.12 1.84 21.38
CA PRO A 156 -4.59 2.76 20.34
C PRO A 156 -4.14 2.35 18.92
N PHE A 157 -3.65 1.12 18.76
CA PHE A 157 -3.12 0.56 17.53
C PHE A 157 -3.37 -0.95 17.49
N PHE A 158 -3.32 -1.51 16.28
CA PHE A 158 -3.25 -2.96 16.09
C PHE A 158 -1.84 -3.39 15.74
N ARG A 159 -1.27 -4.28 16.54
CA ARG A 159 0.01 -4.94 16.24
C ARG A 159 -0.24 -6.38 15.85
N MET A 160 0.31 -6.75 14.70
CA MET A 160 0.20 -8.08 14.13
C MET A 160 1.58 -8.70 13.95
N TYR A 161 1.69 -10.01 14.15
CA TYR A 161 2.92 -10.78 14.05
C TYR A 161 2.77 -11.94 13.09
N ARG A 162 3.85 -12.24 12.36
CA ARG A 162 3.98 -13.45 11.56
C ARG A 162 5.42 -13.93 11.47
N ARG A 163 5.62 -15.24 11.62
CA ARG A 163 6.87 -15.91 11.24
C ARG A 163 6.78 -16.40 9.80
N MET A 164 7.86 -16.26 9.06
CA MET A 164 7.97 -16.66 7.66
C MET A 164 9.21 -17.53 7.46
N GLU A 165 9.04 -18.63 6.74
CA GLU A 165 10.12 -19.45 6.23
C GLU A 165 10.06 -19.38 4.70
N LEU A 166 11.15 -18.92 4.09
CA LEU A 166 11.23 -18.62 2.67
C LEU A 166 12.50 -19.23 2.09
N VAL A 167 12.47 -19.56 0.81
CA VAL A 167 13.64 -20.01 0.06
C VAL A 167 13.69 -19.22 -1.23
N ASN A 168 14.84 -18.63 -1.56
CA ASN A 168 15.00 -17.99 -2.86
C ASN A 168 15.39 -19.00 -3.94
N THR A 169 15.32 -18.58 -5.21
CA THR A 169 15.67 -19.40 -6.37
C THR A 169 17.11 -19.93 -6.34
N SER A 170 18.02 -19.29 -5.61
CA SER A 170 19.41 -19.74 -5.41
C SER A 170 19.56 -20.77 -4.27
N GLY A 171 18.48 -21.13 -3.58
CA GLY A 171 18.47 -22.11 -2.49
C GLY A 171 18.78 -21.54 -1.10
N THR A 172 18.93 -20.22 -0.97
CA THR A 172 19.12 -19.59 0.35
C THR A 172 17.83 -19.62 1.14
N GLN A 173 17.90 -20.12 2.38
CA GLN A 173 16.77 -20.16 3.30
C GLN A 173 16.74 -18.91 4.19
N PHE A 174 15.55 -18.37 4.42
CA PHE A 174 15.32 -17.24 5.30
C PHE A 174 14.31 -17.63 6.38
N GLN A 175 14.63 -17.30 7.63
CA GLN A 175 13.68 -17.35 8.73
C GLN A 175 13.47 -15.92 9.21
N LEU A 176 12.27 -15.38 8.98
CA LEU A 176 11.94 -14.00 9.26
C LEU A 176 10.81 -13.92 10.27
N GLU A 177 10.92 -12.99 11.21
CA GLU A 177 9.81 -12.55 12.03
C GLU A 177 9.36 -11.17 11.57
N VAL A 178 8.09 -11.02 11.29
CA VAL A 178 7.50 -9.78 10.80
C VAL A 178 6.53 -9.26 11.83
N THR A 179 6.67 -7.98 12.16
CA THR A 179 5.69 -7.23 12.95
C THR A 179 5.16 -6.08 12.10
N ARG A 180 3.85 -5.88 12.18
CA ARG A 180 3.15 -4.82 11.48
C ARG A 180 2.22 -4.12 12.44
N ASP A 181 2.46 -2.83 12.63
CA ASP A 181 1.59 -1.96 13.41
C ASP A 181 0.74 -1.13 12.48
N VAL A 182 -0.53 -0.94 12.84
CA VAL A 182 -1.44 -0.01 12.17
C VAL A 182 -2.05 0.90 13.22
N ARG A 183 -1.94 2.21 13.02
CA ARG A 183 -2.52 3.23 13.91
C ARG A 183 -3.07 4.41 13.10
N LEU A 184 -3.97 5.17 13.72
CA LEU A 184 -4.38 6.47 13.19
C LEU A 184 -3.29 7.52 13.43
N LEU A 185 -3.23 8.49 12.53
CA LEU A 185 -2.42 9.69 12.72
C LEU A 185 -3.10 10.65 13.70
N ASN A 186 -2.28 11.35 14.48
CA ASN A 186 -2.70 12.48 15.28
C ASN A 186 -2.16 13.81 14.71
N ASP A 187 -2.57 14.93 15.29
CA ASP A 187 -2.18 16.27 14.87
C ASP A 187 -0.65 16.48 14.85
N SER A 188 0.07 15.89 15.80
CA SER A 188 1.54 15.97 15.84
C SER A 188 2.17 15.22 14.66
N ASP A 189 1.62 14.07 14.27
CA ASP A 189 2.07 13.34 13.08
C ASP A 189 1.82 14.16 11.81
N VAL A 190 0.62 14.72 11.66
CA VAL A 190 0.24 15.53 10.49
C VAL A 190 1.15 16.74 10.35
N LYS A 191 1.38 17.46 11.45
CA LYS A 191 2.29 18.61 11.48
C LYS A 191 3.72 18.21 11.13
N HIS A 192 4.21 17.09 11.66
CA HIS A 192 5.57 16.62 11.38
C HIS A 192 5.75 16.25 9.90
N LEU A 193 4.78 15.56 9.31
CA LEU A 193 4.87 15.04 7.95
C LEU A 193 4.55 16.09 6.88
N PHE A 194 3.61 16.99 7.14
CA PHE A 194 3.02 17.88 6.14
C PHE A 194 3.07 19.37 6.50
N GLY A 195 3.53 19.73 7.71
CA GLY A 195 3.69 21.12 8.14
C GLY A 195 2.43 21.75 8.76
N GLU A 196 2.57 23.00 9.20
CA GLU A 196 1.52 23.75 9.92
C GLU A 196 0.30 24.04 9.05
N ASP A 197 0.49 24.36 7.77
CA ASP A 197 -0.62 24.67 6.86
C ASP A 197 -1.52 23.45 6.63
N ALA A 198 -0.92 22.26 6.51
CA ALA A 198 -1.65 21.00 6.40
C ALA A 198 -2.39 20.68 7.70
N LEU A 199 -1.75 20.87 8.86
CA LEU A 199 -2.41 20.72 10.15
C LEU A 199 -3.62 21.66 10.29
N ALA A 200 -3.47 22.94 9.92
CA ALA A 200 -4.55 23.90 9.95
C ALA A 200 -5.70 23.49 9.02
N ALA A 201 -5.41 22.97 7.82
CA ALA A 201 -6.44 22.43 6.92
C ALA A 201 -7.18 21.23 7.54
N PHE A 202 -6.44 20.29 8.14
CA PHE A 202 -6.99 19.13 8.87
C PHE A 202 -7.93 19.56 10.01
N GLN A 203 -7.49 20.51 10.84
CA GLN A 203 -8.26 21.00 12.00
C GLN A 203 -9.47 21.84 11.59
N SER A 204 -9.40 22.54 10.45
CA SER A 204 -10.48 23.41 9.98
C SER A 204 -11.79 22.67 9.67
N ARG A 205 -11.72 21.35 9.45
CA ARG A 205 -12.83 20.49 9.00
C ARG A 205 -13.50 20.93 7.70
N LYS A 206 -12.93 21.88 6.96
CA LYS A 206 -13.38 22.26 5.60
C LYS A 206 -13.17 21.11 4.61
N VAL A 207 -12.20 20.25 4.91
CA VAL A 207 -11.89 19.02 4.21
C VAL A 207 -12.00 17.89 5.22
N LYS A 208 -12.77 16.86 4.89
CA LYS A 208 -12.87 15.66 5.73
C LYS A 208 -11.62 14.82 5.54
N THR A 209 -10.94 14.42 6.60
CA THR A 209 -9.66 13.70 6.50
C THR A 209 -9.65 12.39 7.28
N VAL A 210 -8.89 11.43 6.78
CA VAL A 210 -8.46 10.25 7.53
C VAL A 210 -6.99 10.04 7.24
N GLY A 211 -6.22 9.70 8.26
CA GLY A 211 -4.80 9.42 8.15
C GLY A 211 -4.45 8.17 8.97
N TYR A 212 -3.69 7.25 8.38
CA TYR A 212 -3.15 6.11 9.11
C TYR A 212 -1.71 5.84 8.73
N GLU A 213 -1.02 5.15 9.63
CA GLU A 213 0.36 4.72 9.48
C GLU A 213 0.45 3.21 9.58
N THR A 214 1.27 2.60 8.72
CA THR A 214 1.79 1.25 8.94
C THR A 214 3.28 1.27 9.20
N VAL A 215 3.69 0.58 10.27
CA VAL A 215 5.09 0.36 10.62
C VAL A 215 5.39 -1.12 10.40
N ASN A 216 6.27 -1.41 9.46
CA ASN A 216 6.60 -2.78 9.07
C ASN A 216 8.05 -3.06 9.44
N ARG A 217 8.25 -4.10 10.26
CA ARG A 217 9.55 -4.50 10.78
C ARG A 217 9.80 -5.97 10.49
N VAL A 218 10.92 -6.25 9.84
CA VAL A 218 11.39 -7.59 9.53
C VAL A 218 12.64 -7.89 10.33
N VAL A 219 12.60 -8.99 11.08
CA VAL A 219 13.66 -9.53 11.93
C VAL A 219 14.21 -10.80 11.30
N ASN A 220 15.50 -10.81 10.99
CA ASN A 220 16.17 -12.06 10.64
C ASN A 220 16.33 -12.90 11.91
N ALA A 221 15.67 -14.05 11.94
CA ALA A 221 15.72 -15.03 13.02
C ALA A 221 16.49 -16.31 12.61
N GLY A 222 17.04 -16.34 11.39
CA GLY A 222 17.88 -17.42 10.90
C GLY A 222 19.36 -17.04 10.84
N GLU A 223 20.08 -17.69 9.93
CA GLU A 223 21.49 -17.42 9.68
C GLU A 223 21.73 -15.97 9.21
N PRO A 224 22.92 -15.39 9.48
CA PRO A 224 23.26 -14.06 8.97
C PRO A 224 23.11 -13.95 7.45
N MET A 225 22.39 -12.93 7.00
CA MET A 225 22.20 -12.68 5.56
C MET A 225 23.48 -12.13 4.93
N ALA A 226 23.78 -12.58 3.71
CA ALA A 226 24.93 -12.14 2.94
C ALA A 226 24.51 -11.75 1.51
N LYS A 227 25.15 -10.71 0.95
CA LYS A 227 24.79 -10.14 -0.36
C LYS A 227 24.88 -11.15 -1.50
N ASP A 228 25.88 -12.03 -1.46
CA ASP A 228 26.12 -13.09 -2.44
C ASP A 228 25.10 -14.23 -2.36
N LYS A 229 24.33 -14.30 -1.27
CA LYS A 229 23.24 -15.26 -1.05
C LYS A 229 21.84 -14.68 -1.33
N GLY A 230 21.79 -13.40 -1.69
CA GLY A 230 20.56 -12.64 -1.86
C GLY A 230 20.10 -11.99 -0.56
N LEU A 231 19.57 -10.78 -0.68
CA LEU A 231 18.95 -10.03 0.40
C LEU A 231 17.46 -9.87 0.15
N VAL A 232 16.72 -9.63 1.22
CA VAL A 232 15.29 -9.28 1.15
C VAL A 232 15.09 -7.79 1.38
N SER A 233 14.08 -7.22 0.75
CA SER A 233 13.61 -5.87 1.05
C SER A 233 12.10 -5.85 1.22
N ILE A 234 11.60 -4.87 1.97
CA ILE A 234 10.16 -4.64 2.14
C ILE A 234 9.64 -3.92 0.91
N TRP A 235 8.47 -4.34 0.45
CA TRP A 235 7.68 -3.60 -0.53
C TRP A 235 6.25 -3.50 -0.02
N ILE A 236 5.67 -2.29 -0.07
CA ILE A 236 4.27 -2.04 0.26
C ILE A 236 3.50 -1.72 -1.02
N LEU A 237 2.36 -2.39 -1.19
CA LEU A 237 1.46 -2.18 -2.33
C LEU A 237 0.12 -1.65 -1.83
N GLY A 238 -0.38 -0.61 -2.48
CA GLY A 238 -1.71 -0.06 -2.26
C GLY A 238 -2.57 -0.15 -3.53
N MET A 239 -3.83 -0.52 -3.35
CA MET A 239 -4.85 -0.60 -4.38
C MET A 239 -6.02 0.29 -3.96
N PHE A 240 -6.18 1.40 -4.67
CA PHE A 240 -7.21 2.40 -4.41
C PHE A 240 -8.29 2.34 -5.49
N ASN A 241 -9.49 2.83 -5.15
CA ASN A 241 -10.53 3.04 -6.15
C ASN A 241 -10.05 4.06 -7.20
N ALA A 242 -10.38 3.80 -8.46
CA ALA A 242 -9.97 4.61 -9.59
C ALA A 242 -11.19 5.07 -10.40
N GLY A 243 -11.30 6.37 -10.59
CA GLY A 243 -12.19 7.00 -11.55
C GLY A 243 -11.54 7.09 -12.94
N PRO A 244 -12.32 7.45 -13.98
CA PRO A 244 -11.85 7.58 -15.36
C PRO A 244 -10.78 8.67 -15.54
N GLN A 245 -10.67 9.59 -14.58
CA GLN A 245 -9.72 10.71 -14.59
C GLN A 245 -8.75 10.67 -13.40
N THR A 246 -8.60 9.54 -12.71
CA THR A 246 -7.67 9.47 -11.58
C THR A 246 -6.23 9.69 -12.05
N VAL A 247 -5.55 10.68 -11.49
CA VAL A 247 -4.15 11.01 -11.82
C VAL A 247 -3.27 10.64 -10.65
N ILE A 248 -2.29 9.77 -10.89
CA ILE A 248 -1.18 9.50 -9.97
C ILE A 248 -0.14 10.60 -10.12
N ILE A 249 0.33 11.12 -8.99
CA ILE A 249 1.27 12.23 -8.89
C ILE A 249 2.52 11.73 -8.18
N VAL A 250 3.66 11.73 -8.87
CA VAL A 250 4.95 11.28 -8.33
C VAL A 250 5.95 12.42 -8.37
N PRO A 251 6.11 13.17 -7.26
CA PRO A 251 7.15 14.17 -7.12
C PRO A 251 8.56 13.56 -7.22
N TYR A 252 9.48 14.26 -7.87
CA TYR A 252 10.85 13.78 -8.04
C TYR A 252 11.89 14.89 -7.82
N LYS A 253 13.15 14.49 -7.64
CA LYS A 253 14.32 15.37 -7.57
C LYS A 253 14.79 15.73 -8.97
N GLN A 254 14.77 17.01 -9.30
CA GLN A 254 15.34 17.54 -10.53
C GLN A 254 16.87 17.38 -10.55
N GLY A 255 17.43 17.40 -11.75
CA GLY A 255 18.86 17.30 -11.98
C GLY A 255 19.20 16.44 -13.17
N ASP A 256 20.48 16.49 -13.52
CA ASP A 256 21.07 15.85 -14.69
C ASP A 256 20.87 14.33 -14.70
N GLU A 257 20.54 13.80 -15.88
CA GLU A 257 20.26 12.38 -16.09
C GLU A 257 21.52 11.50 -15.96
N ALA A 258 22.69 11.98 -16.36
CA ALA A 258 23.93 11.21 -16.22
C ALA A 258 24.28 10.95 -14.74
N THR A 259 23.86 11.87 -13.85
CA THR A 259 24.11 11.74 -12.41
C THR A 259 23.00 10.98 -11.67
N LEU A 260 21.74 11.31 -11.96
CA LEU A 260 20.57 10.83 -11.21
C LEU A 260 19.83 9.65 -11.88
N GLY A 261 20.21 9.28 -13.11
CA GLY A 261 19.47 8.34 -13.96
C GLY A 261 18.25 8.97 -14.63
N PRO A 262 17.44 8.24 -15.41
CA PRO A 262 16.26 8.81 -16.06
C PRO A 262 15.20 9.27 -15.05
N VAL A 263 14.39 10.26 -15.42
CA VAL A 263 13.30 10.79 -14.55
C VAL A 263 12.30 9.70 -14.17
N VAL A 264 11.92 8.89 -15.14
CA VAL A 264 10.93 7.83 -14.99
C VAL A 264 11.35 6.60 -15.80
N LYS A 265 11.17 5.42 -15.22
CA LYS A 265 11.18 4.15 -15.94
C LYS A 265 9.74 3.78 -16.25
N SER A 266 9.39 3.57 -17.52
CA SER A 266 8.00 3.46 -17.98
C SER A 266 7.74 2.29 -18.94
N ASP A 267 8.70 1.40 -19.12
CA ASP A 267 8.68 0.30 -20.09
C ASP A 267 8.63 -1.10 -19.45
N TYR A 268 8.30 -1.19 -18.15
CA TYR A 268 8.25 -2.46 -17.41
C TYR A 268 7.37 -3.53 -18.06
N PHE A 269 6.27 -3.12 -18.72
CA PHE A 269 5.32 -4.01 -19.40
C PHE A 269 5.12 -3.61 -20.88
N GLY A 270 6.13 -2.97 -21.47
CA GLY A 270 6.03 -2.30 -22.76
C GLY A 270 5.74 -0.80 -22.62
N SER A 271 5.67 -0.10 -23.76
CA SER A 271 5.54 1.35 -23.80
C SER A 271 4.21 1.85 -23.23
N ILE A 272 4.26 2.95 -22.49
CA ILE A 272 3.07 3.66 -22.01
C ILE A 272 2.64 4.67 -23.07
N PRO A 273 1.35 4.69 -23.48
CA PRO A 273 0.86 5.68 -24.44
C PRO A 273 1.09 7.13 -23.95
N PRO A 274 1.52 8.06 -24.82
CA PRO A 274 1.88 9.42 -24.43
C PRO A 274 0.79 10.19 -23.69
N GLU A 275 -0.49 9.93 -24.01
CA GLU A 275 -1.64 10.56 -23.37
C GLU A 275 -1.84 10.13 -21.90
N ARG A 276 -1.13 9.08 -21.45
CA ARG A 276 -1.24 8.54 -20.09
C ARG A 276 -0.09 8.93 -19.17
N LEU A 277 0.97 9.54 -19.70
CA LEU A 277 2.17 9.88 -18.95
C LEU A 277 2.68 11.28 -19.33
N LYS A 278 2.65 12.20 -18.38
CA LYS A 278 3.19 13.55 -18.53
C LYS A 278 4.28 13.80 -17.49
N ILE A 279 5.44 14.29 -17.94
CA ILE A 279 6.53 14.68 -17.06
C ILE A 279 6.53 16.20 -16.96
N LEU A 280 6.21 16.73 -15.79
CA LEU A 280 6.33 18.15 -15.45
C LEU A 280 7.62 18.38 -14.67
N PRO A 281 8.12 19.63 -14.56
CA PRO A 281 9.32 19.90 -13.78
C PRO A 281 9.23 19.40 -12.32
N GLU A 282 8.05 19.46 -11.70
CA GLU A 282 7.86 19.16 -10.27
C GLU A 282 7.45 17.71 -9.99
N ALA A 283 6.78 17.06 -10.96
CA ALA A 283 6.17 15.75 -10.77
C ALA A 283 5.92 15.01 -12.10
N ILE A 284 5.90 13.68 -12.00
CA ILE A 284 5.37 12.80 -13.04
C ILE A 284 3.86 12.65 -12.79
N LEU A 285 3.06 12.85 -13.83
CA LEU A 285 1.63 12.63 -13.83
C LEU A 285 1.31 11.38 -14.66
N PHE A 286 0.58 10.45 -14.08
CA PHE A 286 0.25 9.18 -14.72
C PHE A 286 -1.25 8.88 -14.58
N LEU A 287 -1.92 8.59 -15.70
CA LEU A 287 -3.35 8.29 -15.71
C LEU A 287 -3.62 6.88 -15.14
N GLY A 288 -4.14 6.85 -13.93
CA GLY A 288 -4.43 5.65 -13.15
C GLY A 288 -5.91 5.25 -13.19
N ASP A 289 -6.52 5.21 -14.37
CA ASP A 289 -7.95 4.88 -14.53
C ASP A 289 -8.29 3.38 -14.41
N GLY A 290 -7.30 2.49 -14.25
CA GLY A 290 -7.51 1.05 -14.18
C GLY A 290 -7.87 0.35 -15.51
N ASN A 291 -7.91 1.06 -16.65
CA ASN A 291 -8.20 0.47 -17.97
C ASN A 291 -6.96 0.01 -18.74
N TYR A 292 -5.76 0.37 -18.28
CA TYR A 292 -4.51 0.03 -18.97
C TYR A 292 -3.45 -0.47 -17.99
N ARG A 293 -3.12 -1.76 -18.08
CA ARG A 293 -2.08 -2.37 -17.25
C ARG A 293 -0.71 -1.84 -17.67
N SER A 294 -0.09 -1.07 -16.80
CA SER A 294 1.26 -0.51 -17.00
C SER A 294 1.91 -0.19 -15.66
N LYS A 295 3.17 0.25 -15.68
CA LYS A 295 3.92 0.58 -14.47
C LYS A 295 4.93 1.67 -14.78
N ILE A 296 5.01 2.65 -13.88
CA ILE A 296 6.10 3.61 -13.82
C ILE A 296 6.93 3.39 -12.56
N GLY A 297 8.18 3.84 -12.59
CA GLY A 297 9.07 3.78 -11.45
C GLY A 297 10.02 4.96 -11.42
N THR A 298 10.36 5.40 -10.21
CA THR A 298 11.41 6.40 -9.95
C THR A 298 12.54 5.73 -9.16
N SER A 299 13.79 5.98 -9.55
CA SER A 299 14.94 5.48 -8.81
C SER A 299 15.04 6.11 -7.42
N GLN A 300 15.74 5.48 -6.47
CA GLN A 300 16.02 6.06 -5.16
C GLN A 300 16.70 7.45 -5.27
N LYS A 301 17.59 7.62 -6.26
CA LYS A 301 18.29 8.89 -6.50
C LYS A 301 17.34 10.03 -6.88
N ARG A 302 16.20 9.71 -7.52
CA ARG A 302 15.20 10.69 -7.93
C ARG A 302 13.97 10.77 -7.04
N ALA A 303 13.67 9.70 -6.29
CA ALA A 303 12.49 9.65 -5.46
C ALA A 303 12.53 10.74 -4.38
N LYS A 304 11.36 11.35 -4.17
CA LYS A 304 11.01 12.00 -2.91
C LYS A 304 10.26 10.99 -2.04
N ASN A 305 10.20 11.24 -0.75
CA ASN A 305 9.52 10.43 0.27
C ASN A 305 7.98 10.55 0.24
N VAL A 306 7.41 10.95 -0.89
CA VAL A 306 5.96 11.15 -1.05
C VAL A 306 5.53 10.83 -2.48
N ALA A 307 4.37 10.20 -2.60
CA ALA A 307 3.60 10.04 -3.82
C ALA A 307 2.12 10.31 -3.50
N GLY A 308 1.28 10.48 -4.51
CA GLY A 308 -0.14 10.64 -4.28
C GLY A 308 -0.98 10.38 -5.51
N SER A 309 -2.28 10.59 -5.38
CA SER A 309 -3.22 10.57 -6.48
C SER A 309 -4.37 11.55 -6.24
N MET A 310 -4.98 12.00 -7.32
CA MET A 310 -6.24 12.76 -7.29
C MET A 310 -7.29 11.99 -8.07
N ASP A 311 -8.35 11.58 -7.38
CA ASP A 311 -9.60 11.14 -8.01
C ASP A 311 -10.54 12.35 -8.13
N PHE A 312 -10.59 12.94 -9.33
CA PHE A 312 -11.42 14.10 -9.62
C PHE A 312 -12.92 13.81 -9.59
N GLN A 313 -13.34 12.55 -9.79
CA GLN A 313 -14.77 12.21 -9.76
C GLN A 313 -15.32 12.29 -8.34
N ASN A 314 -14.56 11.78 -7.37
CA ASN A 314 -14.95 11.77 -5.96
C ASN A 314 -14.33 12.92 -5.15
N ASN A 315 -13.57 13.80 -5.79
CA ASN A 315 -12.78 14.85 -5.16
C ASN A 315 -11.86 14.33 -4.05
N VAL A 316 -11.19 13.19 -4.27
CA VAL A 316 -10.32 12.54 -3.29
C VAL A 316 -8.85 12.79 -3.61
N LEU A 317 -8.16 13.51 -2.72
CA LEU A 317 -6.70 13.56 -2.71
C LEU A 317 -6.15 12.46 -1.81
N THR A 318 -5.38 11.52 -2.36
CA THR A 318 -4.63 10.52 -1.61
C THR A 318 -3.15 10.90 -1.55
N LEU A 319 -2.56 10.92 -0.37
CA LEU A 319 -1.12 11.12 -0.18
C LEU A 319 -0.51 9.90 0.51
N VAL A 320 0.62 9.43 0.01
CA VAL A 320 1.41 8.33 0.57
C VAL A 320 2.81 8.84 0.88
N HIS A 321 3.13 8.97 2.16
CA HIS A 321 4.47 9.30 2.63
C HIS A 321 5.19 8.02 3.09
N PHE A 322 6.49 7.89 2.79
CA PHE A 322 7.25 6.68 3.14
C PHE A 322 8.70 6.95 3.55
N THR A 323 9.27 6.04 4.36
CA THR A 323 10.70 6.15 4.75
C THR A 323 11.62 5.92 3.56
N MET A 324 12.59 6.82 3.38
CA MET A 324 13.70 6.64 2.44
C MET A 324 14.91 6.05 3.18
N PRO A 325 15.75 5.23 2.52
CA PRO A 325 17.03 4.80 3.10
C PRO A 325 17.92 6.02 3.37
N GLU A 326 18.68 5.98 4.46
CA GLU A 326 19.77 6.94 4.75
C GLU A 326 20.87 6.89 3.68
#